data_AF-A0AAN8FT32-F1
#
_entry.id   AF-A0AAN8FT32-F1
#
_cell.length_a   1.000
_cell.length_b   1.000
_cell.length_c   1.000
_cell.angle_alpha   90.00
_cell.angle_beta   90.00
_cell.angle_gamma   90.00
#
_symmetry.space_group_name_H-M   'P 1'
#
loop_
_entity.id
_entity.type
_entity.pdbx_description
1 polymer ?
#
loop_
_entity_poly.entity_id
_entity_poly.type
_entity_poly.pdbx_seq_one_letter_code
_entity_poly.pdbx_strand_id
1 'polypeptide(L)'
;MAIWYVSEPNQMGPVFGGKDYFRGLAVFLDTYSNHNGPHTHRHPYISAMVSDGSLHYDHDRDGTHTQLGGENTGCEAKFRNKDYETQILLRYVDDTLSPKLKYVLELTCEKNINTHGVVAVKMFEQEFARVSRADETNRKDIVPQAGFRAAPRDHVDDPQPSRLGWLGSFLLVVTGIIVVCIGVRYGIVYIRKGSERQRKRFY
;
A
#
# COMPACT_ATOMS: atom_id res chain seq x y z
N MET A 1 8.31 -4.23 -8.50
CA MET A 1 9.52 -5.05 -8.79
C MET A 1 9.90 -5.79 -7.51
N ALA A 2 10.76 -6.81 -7.55
CA ALA A 2 11.09 -7.59 -6.36
C ALA A 2 12.57 -7.96 -6.27
N ILE A 3 13.09 -8.00 -5.04
CA ILE A 3 14.43 -8.51 -4.69
C ILE A 3 14.22 -9.83 -3.95
N TRP A 4 14.94 -10.87 -4.36
CA TRP A 4 14.73 -12.24 -3.90
C TRP A 4 15.97 -12.80 -3.20
N TYR A 5 15.77 -13.38 -2.02
CA TYR A 5 16.75 -14.20 -1.31
C TYR A 5 16.08 -15.53 -0.94
N VAL A 6 16.17 -16.49 -1.86
CA VAL A 6 15.38 -17.74 -1.86
C VAL A 6 16.28 -18.98 -1.94
N SER A 7 15.81 -20.11 -1.44
CA SER A 7 16.56 -21.37 -1.43
C SER A 7 16.59 -22.08 -2.78
N GLU A 8 15.59 -21.83 -3.63
CA GLU A 8 15.49 -22.37 -4.99
C GLU A 8 15.96 -21.33 -6.02
N PRO A 9 16.57 -21.74 -7.15
CA PRO A 9 16.84 -20.84 -8.26
C PRO A 9 15.56 -20.14 -8.71
N ASN A 10 15.61 -18.82 -8.92
CA ASN A 10 14.42 -18.03 -9.23
C ASN A 10 13.78 -18.49 -10.56
N GLN A 11 12.57 -19.03 -10.48
CA GLN A 11 11.78 -19.41 -11.65
C GLN A 11 10.88 -18.24 -12.05
N MET A 12 10.61 -18.09 -13.34
CA MET A 12 9.64 -17.11 -13.84
C MET A 12 8.25 -17.40 -13.27
N GLY A 13 7.53 -16.38 -12.82
CA GLY A 13 6.18 -16.53 -12.27
C GLY A 13 5.41 -15.21 -12.11
N PRO A 14 4.19 -15.26 -11.54
CA PRO A 14 3.28 -14.13 -11.48
C PRO A 14 3.70 -13.05 -10.45
N VAL A 15 4.54 -13.40 -9.47
CA VAL A 15 4.87 -12.52 -8.34
C VAL A 15 6.01 -11.58 -8.75
N PHE A 16 5.69 -10.43 -9.35
CA PHE A 16 6.68 -9.49 -9.90
C PHE A 16 7.74 -10.14 -10.83
N GLY A 17 7.36 -11.19 -11.55
CA GLY A 17 8.23 -11.98 -12.43
C GLY A 17 8.89 -13.20 -11.76
N GLY A 18 8.76 -13.36 -10.44
CA GLY A 18 9.26 -14.51 -9.67
C GLY A 18 8.19 -15.57 -9.40
N LYS A 19 8.66 -16.76 -9.01
CA LYS A 19 7.85 -17.93 -8.66
C LYS A 19 6.94 -17.62 -7.46
N ASP A 20 5.69 -18.06 -7.57
CA ASP A 20 4.77 -18.13 -6.44
C ASP A 20 5.10 -19.31 -5.50
N TYR A 21 4.59 -19.31 -4.27
CA TYR A 21 4.92 -20.32 -3.24
C TYR A 21 6.44 -20.48 -3.05
N PHE A 22 7.16 -19.36 -2.95
CA PHE A 22 8.60 -19.32 -2.77
C PHE A 22 9.02 -19.68 -1.34
N ARG A 23 10.25 -20.19 -1.19
CA ARG A 23 10.90 -20.44 0.12
C ARG A 23 12.08 -19.50 0.32
N GLY A 24 11.94 -18.55 1.24
CA GLY A 24 12.94 -17.53 1.55
C GLY A 24 12.33 -16.17 1.90
N LEU A 25 13.10 -15.11 1.61
CA LEU A 25 12.72 -13.71 1.77
C LEU A 25 12.52 -13.06 0.38
N ALA A 26 11.41 -12.34 0.24
CA ALA A 26 11.17 -11.43 -0.87
C ALA A 26 11.00 -10.00 -0.33
N VAL A 27 11.53 -9.01 -1.04
CA VAL A 27 11.28 -7.59 -0.81
C VAL A 27 10.59 -7.03 -2.04
N PHE A 28 9.35 -6.56 -1.88
CA PHE A 28 8.53 -6.02 -2.94
C PHE A 28 8.62 -4.50 -2.94
N LEU A 29 8.89 -3.93 -4.11
CA LEU A 29 8.80 -2.51 -4.40
C LEU A 29 7.57 -2.34 -5.29
N ASP A 30 6.42 -2.15 -4.67
CA ASP A 30 5.17 -1.96 -5.38
C ASP A 30 5.02 -0.50 -5.82
N THR A 31 4.44 -0.28 -6.99
CA THR A 31 4.26 1.04 -7.60
C THR A 31 2.82 1.33 -8.02
N TYR A 32 1.96 0.32 -7.99
CA TYR A 32 0.54 0.43 -8.28
C TYR A 32 -0.21 -0.05 -7.05
N SER A 33 -1.42 0.46 -6.80
CA SER A 33 -2.28 -0.04 -5.73
C SER A 33 -3.34 -0.89 -6.42
N ASN A 34 -3.31 -2.19 -6.16
CA ASN A 34 -4.17 -3.14 -6.85
C ASN A 34 -5.59 -3.21 -6.25
N HIS A 35 -5.77 -2.73 -5.02
CA HIS A 35 -7.03 -2.73 -4.31
C HIS A 35 -7.61 -1.32 -4.17
N ASN A 36 -8.94 -1.21 -4.33
CA ASN A 36 -9.65 0.07 -4.47
C ASN A 36 -10.26 0.60 -3.16
N GLY A 37 -10.11 -0.15 -2.06
CA GLY A 37 -10.62 0.17 -0.74
C GLY A 37 -9.62 0.92 0.16
N PRO A 38 -9.99 1.15 1.43
CA PRO A 38 -9.20 1.93 2.37
C PRO A 38 -7.97 1.18 2.92
N HIS A 39 -6.88 1.21 2.16
CA HIS A 39 -5.55 0.85 2.65
C HIS A 39 -5.00 1.86 3.68
N THR A 40 -4.18 1.39 4.62
CA THR A 40 -3.44 2.30 5.53
C THR A 40 -2.18 2.91 4.91
N HIS A 41 -1.72 2.41 3.75
CA HIS A 41 -0.48 2.82 3.09
C HIS A 41 -0.68 3.32 1.65
N ARG A 42 0.11 4.32 1.24
CA ARG A 42 0.14 4.89 -0.11
C ARG A 42 1.28 4.34 -0.95
N HIS A 43 1.02 4.18 -2.23
CA HIS A 43 1.99 3.69 -3.21
C HIS A 43 2.82 4.86 -3.81
N PRO A 44 4.08 4.63 -4.26
CA PRO A 44 4.81 3.37 -4.21
C PRO A 44 5.19 2.95 -2.78
N TYR A 45 5.12 1.65 -2.51
CA TYR A 45 5.27 1.07 -1.19
C TYR A 45 6.32 -0.05 -1.21
N ILE A 46 7.13 -0.13 -0.16
CA ILE A 46 8.17 -1.16 -0.01
C ILE A 46 7.79 -2.07 1.15
N SER A 47 7.53 -3.33 0.84
CA SER A 47 7.17 -4.38 1.80
C SER A 47 8.13 -5.57 1.71
N ALA A 48 8.09 -6.46 2.70
CA ALA A 48 8.84 -7.70 2.69
C ALA A 48 7.95 -8.87 3.10
N MET A 49 8.26 -10.07 2.63
CA MET A 49 7.54 -11.31 2.92
C MET A 49 8.52 -12.44 3.15
N VAL A 50 8.26 -13.26 4.18
CA VAL A 50 9.04 -14.47 4.49
C VAL A 50 8.13 -15.68 4.44
N SER A 51 8.43 -16.58 3.50
CA SER A 51 7.65 -17.79 3.22
C SER A 51 8.54 -19.02 3.26
N ASP A 52 7.96 -20.14 3.69
CA ASP A 52 8.55 -21.48 3.72
C ASP A 52 8.20 -22.32 2.49
N GLY A 53 7.40 -21.75 1.57
CA GLY A 53 6.81 -22.43 0.41
C GLY A 53 5.32 -22.75 0.57
N SER A 54 4.71 -22.47 1.74
CA SER A 54 3.26 -22.69 1.95
C SER A 54 2.37 -21.49 1.57
N LEU A 55 2.94 -20.29 1.46
CA LEU A 55 2.17 -19.06 1.26
C LEU A 55 2.23 -18.54 -0.17
N HIS A 56 1.04 -18.25 -0.71
CA HIS A 56 0.81 -17.48 -1.93
C HIS A 56 1.05 -15.98 -1.70
N TYR A 57 1.49 -15.25 -2.73
CA TYR A 57 1.47 -13.78 -2.73
C TYR A 57 0.17 -13.25 -3.34
N ASP A 58 -0.70 -12.68 -2.49
CA ASP A 58 -1.97 -12.07 -2.89
C ASP A 58 -1.76 -10.71 -3.60
N HIS A 59 -1.67 -10.77 -4.93
CA HIS A 59 -1.48 -9.60 -5.81
C HIS A 59 -2.74 -8.70 -5.88
N ASP A 60 -3.92 -9.20 -5.56
CA ASP A 60 -5.15 -8.41 -5.55
C ASP A 60 -5.30 -7.58 -4.26
N ARG A 61 -4.39 -7.77 -3.30
CA ARG A 61 -4.31 -7.04 -2.02
C ARG A 61 -2.89 -6.61 -1.66
N ASP A 62 -2.08 -6.29 -2.66
CA ASP A 62 -0.70 -5.77 -2.55
C ASP A 62 0.25 -6.61 -1.66
N GLY A 63 -0.10 -7.87 -1.36
CA GLY A 63 0.60 -8.75 -0.42
C GLY A 63 0.42 -8.45 1.07
N THR A 64 -0.48 -7.54 1.46
CA THR A 64 -0.60 -7.02 2.84
C THR A 64 -0.78 -8.11 3.91
N HIS A 65 -1.53 -9.18 3.61
CA HIS A 65 -1.77 -10.31 4.54
C HIS A 65 -0.53 -11.15 4.84
N THR A 66 0.42 -11.18 3.92
CA THR A 66 1.68 -11.95 4.03
C THR A 66 2.88 -11.10 4.42
N GLN A 67 2.66 -9.80 4.68
CA GLN A 67 3.70 -8.84 5.02
C GLN A 67 4.40 -9.17 6.35
N LEU A 68 5.73 -9.18 6.30
CA LEU A 68 6.64 -9.32 7.43
C LEU A 68 6.42 -8.18 8.44
N GLY A 69 6.23 -8.53 9.72
CA GLY A 69 5.98 -7.56 10.79
C GLY A 69 4.54 -7.00 10.84
N GLY A 70 3.79 -7.08 9.74
CA GLY A 70 2.43 -6.55 9.61
C GLY A 70 2.33 -5.31 8.71
N GLU A 71 1.10 -4.92 8.39
CA GLU A 71 0.70 -3.87 7.43
C GLU A 71 1.43 -2.52 7.61
N ASN A 72 1.74 -2.11 8.84
CA ASN A 72 2.39 -0.82 9.13
C ASN A 72 3.94 -0.87 9.18
N THR A 73 4.56 -1.99 8.78
CA THR A 73 6.01 -2.22 8.94
C THR A 73 6.83 -2.02 7.66
N GLY A 74 6.17 -1.98 6.50
CA GLY A 74 6.77 -1.50 5.26
C GLY A 74 6.83 0.03 5.20
N CYS A 75 7.34 0.57 4.09
CA CYS A 75 7.61 2.01 3.95
C CYS A 75 6.98 2.61 2.70
N GLU A 76 6.27 3.73 2.85
CA GLU A 76 5.87 4.57 1.71
C GLU A 76 7.09 5.29 1.14
N ALA A 77 7.56 4.87 -0.03
CA ALA A 77 8.77 5.42 -0.65
C ALA A 77 8.49 5.84 -2.09
N LYS A 78 8.51 7.15 -2.36
CA LYS A 78 8.30 7.66 -3.73
C LYS A 78 9.55 7.46 -4.59
N PHE A 79 9.77 6.24 -5.08
CA PHE A 79 10.97 5.85 -5.85
C PHE A 79 10.85 5.94 -7.37
N ARG A 80 9.70 6.39 -7.90
CA ARG A 80 9.52 6.62 -9.35
C ARG A 80 9.80 8.07 -9.74
N ASN A 81 10.30 8.24 -10.97
CA ASN A 81 10.47 9.51 -11.69
C ASN A 81 11.18 10.57 -10.83
N LYS A 82 12.43 10.30 -10.48
CA LYS A 82 13.31 11.22 -9.74
C LYS A 82 14.43 11.70 -10.66
N ASP A 83 14.87 12.95 -10.48
CA ASP A 83 16.01 13.50 -11.24
C ASP A 83 17.36 13.20 -10.56
N TYR A 84 17.26 12.72 -9.32
CA TYR A 84 18.19 11.85 -8.62
C TYR A 84 17.52 10.47 -8.60
N GLU A 85 17.64 9.71 -7.52
CA GLU A 85 17.23 8.31 -7.53
C GLU A 85 16.46 7.91 -6.21
N THR A 86 15.86 6.73 -6.01
CA THR A 86 15.51 6.18 -4.65
C THR A 86 15.98 4.74 -4.35
N GLN A 87 16.75 4.55 -3.27
CA GLN A 87 17.73 3.46 -3.02
C GLN A 87 17.21 2.49 -1.97
N ILE A 88 17.88 1.34 -1.87
CA ILE A 88 17.55 0.35 -0.85
C ILE A 88 18.80 -0.28 -0.26
N LEU A 89 18.97 -0.09 1.04
CA LEU A 89 19.84 -0.91 1.88
C LEU A 89 18.99 -2.00 2.52
N LEU A 90 19.31 -3.26 2.24
CA LEU A 90 18.77 -4.43 2.92
C LEU A 90 19.81 -4.94 3.91
N ARG A 91 19.51 -4.84 5.21
CA ARG A 91 20.40 -5.31 6.27
C ARG A 91 19.71 -6.39 7.10
N TYR A 92 20.33 -7.57 7.19
CA TYR A 92 19.85 -8.70 7.98
C TYR A 92 20.80 -8.90 9.17
N VAL A 93 20.37 -8.47 10.36
CA VAL A 93 21.18 -8.56 11.59
C VAL A 93 20.66 -9.66 12.50
N ASP A 94 21.60 -10.30 13.19
CA ASP A 94 21.39 -11.36 14.18
C ASP A 94 21.45 -10.72 15.58
N ASP A 95 20.35 -10.75 16.34
CA ASP A 95 20.29 -10.16 17.70
C ASP A 95 21.07 -11.01 18.71
N THR A 96 22.28 -10.56 19.06
CA THR A 96 23.17 -11.26 20.01
C THR A 96 22.72 -11.18 21.47
N LEU A 97 21.74 -10.34 21.82
CA LEU A 97 21.21 -10.20 23.19
C LEU A 97 20.04 -11.14 23.48
N SER A 98 19.40 -11.72 22.46
CA SER A 98 18.27 -12.64 22.60
C SER A 98 18.68 -14.08 22.27
N PRO A 99 18.62 -15.07 23.20
CA PRO A 99 18.84 -16.49 22.85
C PRO A 99 17.74 -17.07 21.96
N LYS A 100 16.62 -16.36 21.78
CA LYS A 100 15.67 -16.60 20.69
C LYS A 100 16.17 -15.82 19.48
N LEU A 101 16.58 -16.52 18.41
CA LEU A 101 17.03 -15.90 17.17
C LEU A 101 16.00 -14.88 16.67
N LYS A 102 16.35 -13.60 16.79
CA LYS A 102 15.58 -12.48 16.23
C LYS A 102 16.40 -11.90 15.10
N TYR A 103 15.99 -12.25 13.89
CA TYR A 103 16.51 -11.63 12.68
C TYR A 103 15.79 -10.32 12.44
N VAL A 104 16.53 -9.22 12.49
CA VAL A 104 16.01 -7.90 12.14
C VAL A 104 16.36 -7.63 10.69
N LEU A 105 15.34 -7.57 9.84
CA LEU A 105 15.45 -7.00 8.51
C LEU A 105 15.23 -5.49 8.63
N GLU A 106 16.30 -4.73 8.44
CA GLU A 106 16.24 -3.27 8.40
C GLU A 106 16.19 -2.81 6.94
N LEU A 107 15.08 -2.18 6.59
CA LEU A 107 14.75 -1.64 5.28
C LEU A 107 14.96 -0.12 5.30
N THR A 108 16.21 0.32 5.14
CA THR A 108 16.48 1.77 5.04
C THR A 108 16.12 2.23 3.63
N CYS A 109 14.92 2.78 3.51
CA CYS A 109 14.39 3.37 2.28
C CYS A 109 14.99 4.77 2.08
N GLU A 110 16.29 4.82 1.81
CA GLU A 110 16.98 6.04 1.44
C GLU A 110 16.66 6.46 0.00
N LYS A 111 16.81 7.73 -0.33
CA LYS A 111 16.56 8.24 -1.68
C LYS A 111 17.86 8.18 -2.56
N ASN A 112 18.21 7.06 -3.29
CA ASN A 112 19.05 6.93 -4.56
C ASN A 112 19.14 5.57 -5.48
N ILE A 113 18.12 5.09 -6.25
CA ILE A 113 18.07 4.31 -7.59
C ILE A 113 16.86 4.79 -8.51
N ASN A 114 17.01 5.19 -9.80
CA ASN A 114 15.94 5.66 -10.74
C ASN A 114 15.70 4.72 -11.96
N THR A 115 14.53 4.81 -12.62
CA THR A 115 14.03 3.90 -13.69
C THR A 115 13.94 2.41 -13.27
N HIS A 116 13.42 1.53 -14.13
CA HIS A 116 13.29 0.08 -13.85
C HIS A 116 14.63 -0.69 -13.93
N GLY A 117 15.78 0.00 -14.00
CA GLY A 117 17.10 -0.59 -14.10
C GLY A 117 17.79 -0.74 -12.74
N VAL A 118 18.39 -1.91 -12.50
CA VAL A 118 19.31 -2.11 -11.37
C VAL A 118 20.70 -1.70 -11.82
N VAL A 119 21.19 -0.57 -11.31
CA VAL A 119 22.52 -0.03 -11.68
C VAL A 119 23.66 -0.88 -11.09
N ALA A 120 23.52 -1.32 -9.83
CA ALA A 120 24.44 -2.22 -9.17
C ALA A 120 23.75 -2.94 -7.99
N VAL A 121 24.19 -4.16 -7.69
CA VAL A 121 23.91 -4.84 -6.43
C VAL A 121 25.24 -5.01 -5.70
N LYS A 122 25.37 -4.40 -4.52
CA LYS A 122 26.55 -4.56 -3.66
C LYS A 122 26.18 -5.40 -2.46
N MET A 123 26.77 -6.58 -2.34
CA MET A 123 26.65 -7.44 -1.17
C MET A 123 27.91 -7.31 -0.32
N PHE A 124 27.74 -7.11 0.98
CA PHE A 124 28.83 -6.98 1.93
C PHE A 124 28.65 -8.04 3.03
N GLU A 125 29.72 -8.75 3.37
CA GLU A 125 29.73 -9.57 4.58
C GLU A 125 29.85 -8.67 5.81
N GLN A 126 29.10 -8.98 6.86
CA GLN A 126 29.20 -8.27 8.13
C GLN A 126 30.07 -9.07 9.09
N GLU A 127 31.27 -8.53 9.37
CA GLU A 127 32.16 -9.08 10.38
C GLU A 127 31.55 -8.89 11.78
N PHE A 128 31.17 -9.99 12.42
CA PHE A 128 30.76 -10.04 13.81
C PHE A 128 31.60 -11.09 14.53
N ALA A 129 32.08 -10.77 15.73
CA ALA A 129 32.73 -11.74 16.62
C ALA A 129 31.69 -12.76 17.13
N ARG A 130 31.41 -13.79 16.34
CA ARG A 130 30.53 -14.89 16.74
C ARG A 130 31.28 -15.91 17.59
N VAL A 131 30.78 -16.16 18.79
CA VAL A 131 31.18 -17.31 19.59
C VAL A 131 30.27 -18.47 19.20
N SER A 132 30.81 -19.43 18.44
CA SER A 132 30.10 -20.65 18.10
C SER A 132 29.74 -21.41 19.38
N ARG A 133 28.45 -21.67 19.59
CA ARG A 133 27.98 -22.45 20.75
C ARG A 133 27.87 -23.92 20.37
N ALA A 134 28.20 -24.81 21.30
CA ALA A 134 28.16 -26.26 21.06
C ALA A 134 26.74 -26.82 20.80
N ASP A 135 25.71 -26.02 21.09
CA ASP A 135 24.29 -26.32 20.92
C ASP A 135 23.66 -25.47 19.78
N GLU A 136 24.49 -24.92 18.89
CA GLU A 136 24.05 -24.08 17.77
C GLU A 136 23.62 -24.94 16.57
N THR A 137 22.33 -24.93 16.26
CA THR A 137 21.77 -25.65 15.10
C THR A 137 22.39 -25.17 13.80
N ASN A 138 22.72 -26.10 12.89
CA ASN A 138 23.27 -25.79 11.57
C ASN A 138 22.41 -24.77 10.81
N ARG A 139 23.00 -23.60 10.52
CA ARG A 139 22.32 -22.45 9.90
C ARG A 139 21.71 -22.75 8.52
N LYS A 140 22.19 -23.78 7.82
CA LYS A 140 21.64 -24.22 6.51
C LYS A 140 20.26 -24.87 6.65
N ASP A 141 19.93 -25.41 7.82
CA ASP A 141 18.71 -26.19 8.05
C ASP A 141 17.57 -25.35 8.63
N ILE A 142 17.79 -24.05 8.83
CA ILE A 142 16.81 -23.10 9.37
C ILE A 142 15.68 -22.90 8.35
N VAL A 143 14.44 -23.18 8.77
CA VAL A 143 13.24 -22.88 7.97
C VAL A 143 12.95 -21.38 8.05
N PRO A 144 12.75 -20.68 6.90
CA PRO A 144 12.43 -19.26 6.89
C PRO A 144 11.04 -19.01 7.48
N GLN A 145 10.99 -18.34 8.63
CA GLN A 145 9.75 -17.98 9.32
C GLN A 145 9.84 -16.59 9.94
N ALA A 146 8.68 -15.98 10.19
CA ALA A 146 8.54 -14.68 10.83
C ALA A 146 7.76 -14.81 12.13
N GLY A 147 8.30 -14.29 13.24
CA GLY A 147 7.62 -14.30 14.54
C GLY A 147 6.36 -13.42 14.59
N PHE A 148 6.25 -12.45 13.68
CA PHE A 148 5.08 -11.60 13.49
C PHE A 148 4.76 -11.49 11.99
N ARG A 149 3.52 -11.83 11.64
CA ARG A 149 2.90 -11.65 10.32
C ARG A 149 1.65 -10.77 10.51
N ALA A 150 1.15 -10.14 9.45
CA ALA A 150 -0.16 -9.51 9.50
C ALA A 150 -1.22 -10.56 9.92
N ALA A 151 -2.16 -10.18 10.79
CA ALA A 151 -3.30 -11.04 11.10
C ALA A 151 -4.18 -11.16 9.85
N PRO A 152 -4.71 -12.36 9.51
CA PRO A 152 -5.71 -12.48 8.46
C PRO A 152 -6.90 -11.56 8.76
N ARG A 153 -7.29 -10.74 7.78
CA ARG A 153 -8.48 -9.87 7.87
C ARG A 153 -9.46 -10.28 6.77
N ASP A 154 -10.71 -10.48 7.16
CA ASP A 154 -11.78 -10.73 6.18
C ASP A 154 -11.97 -9.53 5.26
N HIS A 155 -12.42 -9.82 4.04
CA HIS A 155 -12.75 -8.77 3.08
C HIS A 155 -13.99 -8.01 3.56
N VAL A 156 -13.86 -6.70 3.67
CA VAL A 156 -15.00 -5.80 3.73
C VAL A 156 -15.14 -5.19 2.35
N ASP A 157 -16.19 -5.57 1.62
CA ASP A 157 -16.49 -4.97 0.32
C ASP A 157 -16.70 -3.46 0.46
N ASP A 158 -16.17 -2.68 -0.48
CA ASP A 158 -16.41 -1.23 -0.52
C ASP A 158 -17.91 -0.94 -0.67
N PRO A 159 -18.44 0.09 0.04
CA PRO A 159 -19.85 0.46 -0.09
C PRO A 159 -20.16 0.85 -1.54
N GLN A 160 -21.15 0.17 -2.13
CA GLN A 160 -21.53 0.36 -3.53
C GLN A 160 -21.72 1.86 -3.84
N PRO A 161 -21.04 2.42 -4.86
CA PRO A 161 -21.18 3.83 -5.21
C PRO A 161 -22.64 4.15 -5.57
N SER A 162 -23.05 5.40 -5.29
CA SER A 162 -24.42 5.84 -5.44
C SER A 162 -25.00 5.48 -6.82
N ARG A 163 -26.07 4.69 -6.84
CA ARG A 163 -26.72 4.16 -8.07
C ARG A 163 -27.17 5.22 -9.07
N LEU A 164 -27.23 6.49 -8.66
CA LEU A 164 -27.60 7.61 -9.51
C LEU A 164 -26.38 8.07 -10.32
N GLY A 165 -26.15 7.42 -11.47
CA GLY A 165 -25.08 7.79 -12.40
C GLY A 165 -25.14 9.25 -12.87
N TRP A 166 -24.07 9.71 -13.56
CA TRP A 166 -23.86 11.12 -13.93
C TRP A 166 -25.10 11.83 -14.50
N LEU A 167 -25.85 11.18 -15.42
CA LEU A 167 -27.09 11.72 -15.98
C LEU A 167 -28.16 12.02 -14.92
N GLY A 168 -28.36 11.12 -13.96
CA GLY A 168 -29.33 11.31 -12.88
C GLY A 168 -28.90 12.39 -11.89
N SER A 169 -27.60 12.46 -11.57
CA SER A 169 -27.03 13.53 -10.73
C SER A 169 -27.17 14.91 -11.41
N PHE A 170 -26.93 14.99 -12.73
CA PHE A 170 -27.16 16.19 -13.52
C PHE A 170 -28.63 16.64 -13.51
N LEU A 171 -29.56 15.70 -13.75
CA LEU A 171 -31.00 15.98 -13.72
C LEU A 171 -31.46 16.50 -12.34
N LEU A 172 -30.96 15.92 -11.25
CA LEU A 172 -31.31 16.34 -9.89
C LEU A 172 -30.89 17.81 -9.64
N VAL A 173 -29.66 18.17 -9.99
CA VAL A 173 -29.15 19.55 -9.88
C VAL A 173 -29.96 20.53 -10.74
N VAL A 174 -30.25 20.18 -12.00
CA VAL A 174 -31.09 21.01 -12.89
C VAL A 174 -32.49 21.23 -12.31
N THR A 175 -33.11 20.17 -11.77
CA THR A 175 -34.44 20.26 -11.16
C THR A 175 -34.43 21.17 -9.93
N GLY A 176 -33.39 21.08 -9.09
CA GLY A 176 -33.19 21.98 -7.95
C GLY A 176 -33.07 23.46 -8.36
N ILE A 177 -32.28 23.75 -9.40
CA ILE A 177 -32.13 25.11 -9.94
C ILE A 177 -33.48 25.66 -10.45
N ILE A 178 -34.27 24.84 -11.15
CA ILE A 178 -35.60 25.24 -11.64
C ILE A 178 -36.52 25.63 -10.47
N VAL A 179 -36.56 24.83 -9.40
CA VAL A 179 -37.37 25.13 -8.20
C VAL A 179 -36.95 26.45 -7.54
N VAL A 180 -35.63 26.69 -7.40
CA VAL A 180 -35.11 27.96 -6.85
C VAL A 180 -35.50 29.15 -7.73
N CYS A 181 -35.32 29.06 -9.05
CA CYS A 181 -35.70 30.11 -10.00
C CYS A 181 -37.20 30.43 -9.95
N ILE A 182 -38.06 29.41 -9.82
CA ILE A 182 -39.50 29.58 -9.65
C ILE A 182 -39.81 30.31 -8.33
N GLY A 183 -39.20 29.88 -7.22
CA GLY A 183 -39.37 30.51 -5.91
C GLY A 183 -38.98 31.99 -5.89
N VAL A 184 -37.81 32.33 -6.45
CA VAL A 184 -37.33 33.71 -6.59
C VAL A 184 -38.28 34.55 -7.45
N ARG A 185 -38.76 34.01 -8.59
CA ARG A 185 -39.71 34.71 -9.47
C ARG A 185 -41.02 35.01 -8.73
N TYR A 186 -41.59 34.04 -8.01
CA TYR A 186 -42.79 34.26 -7.20
C TYR A 186 -42.55 35.27 -6.08
N GLY A 187 -41.41 35.23 -5.40
CA GLY A 187 -41.02 36.21 -4.38
C GLY A 187 -40.98 37.64 -4.90
N ILE A 188 -40.33 37.87 -6.06
CA ILE A 188 -40.26 39.20 -6.70
C ILE A 188 -41.66 39.71 -7.07
N VAL A 189 -42.52 38.85 -7.64
CA VAL A 189 -43.90 39.20 -7.98
C VAL A 189 -44.73 39.54 -6.73
N TYR A 190 -44.58 38.76 -5.66
CA TYR A 190 -45.28 38.99 -4.40
C TYR A 190 -44.89 40.34 -3.76
N ILE A 191 -43.58 40.64 -3.71
CA ILE A 191 -43.07 41.91 -3.16
C ILE A 191 -43.56 43.11 -3.98
N ARG A 192 -43.50 43.04 -5.32
CA ARG A 192 -44.02 44.10 -6.21
C ARG A 192 -45.52 44.33 -6.03
N LYS A 193 -46.31 43.26 -5.95
CA LYS A 193 -47.77 43.34 -5.71
C LYS A 193 -48.11 43.88 -4.31
N GLY A 194 -47.23 43.65 -3.33
CA GLY A 194 -47.29 44.26 -2.01
C GLY A 194 -47.08 45.77 -2.02
N SER A 195 -46.03 46.25 -2.71
CA SER A 195 -45.75 47.70 -2.79
C SER A 195 -46.80 48.47 -3.58
N GLU A 196 -47.35 47.90 -4.66
CA GLU A 196 -48.50 48.48 -5.39
C GLU A 196 -49.73 48.67 -4.50
N ARG A 197 -50.03 47.70 -3.62
CA ARG A 197 -51.15 47.80 -2.68
C ARG A 197 -50.96 48.89 -1.62
N GLN A 198 -49.72 49.16 -1.21
CA GLN A 198 -49.40 50.26 -0.30
C GLN A 198 -49.53 51.63 -0.98
N ARG A 199 -49.07 51.77 -2.23
CA ARG A 199 -49.22 53.04 -3.00
C ARG A 199 -50.68 53.45 -3.22
N LYS A 200 -51.63 52.49 -3.22
CA LYS A 200 -53.08 52.73 -3.37
C LYS A 200 -53.81 53.08 -2.06
N ARG A 201 -53.11 53.28 -0.94
CA ARG A 201 -53.68 53.68 0.36
C ARG A 201 -53.39 55.14 0.76
N PHE A 202 -52.73 55.90 -0.11
CA PHE A 202 -52.30 57.30 0.13
C PHE A 202 -52.87 58.30 -0.90
N TYR A 203 -54.00 57.95 -1.53
CA TYR A 203 -54.86 58.80 -2.34
C TYR A 203 -56.31 58.59 -1.88
#